data_AF-A0A7S2CFX9-F1
#
_entry.id   AF-A0A7S2CFX9-F1
#
_cell.length_a   1.000
_cell.length_b   1.000
_cell.length_c   1.000
_cell.angle_alpha   90.00
_cell.angle_beta   90.00
_cell.angle_gamma   90.00
#
_symmetry.space_group_name_H-M   'P 1'
#
loop_
_entity.id
_entity.type
_entity.pdbx_description
1 polymer ?
#
loop_
_entity_poly.entity_id
_entity_poly.type
_entity_poly.pdbx_seq_one_letter_code
_entity_poly.pdbx_strand_id
1 'polypeptide(L)'
;LEHFLSTRFSMEDAGALFPSSWTESLEIEGRQAQGGSQGGLVQPRPDYKDAPLLQRMLQSATPVFDKSTEDGCRFRIYRLGSIEARTTQQHDGEEEVGAVFSVRSPTENA
;
A
#
# COMPACT_ATOMS: atom_id res chain seq x y z
N LEU A 1 -5.21 0.58 -10.78
CA LEU A 1 -3.82 0.26 -10.34
C LEU A 1 -3.05 1.52 -9.95
N GLU A 2 -3.02 2.55 -10.81
CA GLU A 2 -2.21 3.77 -10.61
C GLU A 2 -2.43 4.47 -9.25
N HIS A 3 -3.67 4.52 -8.75
CA HIS A 3 -3.95 5.09 -7.44
C HIS A 3 -3.23 4.33 -6.31
N PHE A 4 -3.36 3.00 -6.28
CA PHE A 4 -2.69 2.13 -5.30
C PHE A 4 -1.16 2.22 -5.38
N LEU A 5 -0.61 2.43 -6.58
CA LEU A 5 0.83 2.58 -6.80
C LEU A 5 1.34 4.02 -6.58
N SER A 6 0.47 4.93 -6.15
CA SER A 6 0.82 6.32 -5.88
C SER A 6 1.04 6.57 -4.39
N THR A 7 1.83 7.59 -4.06
CA THR A 7 2.03 8.07 -2.67
C THR A 7 0.75 8.55 -1.99
N ARG A 8 -0.34 8.73 -2.75
CA ARG A 8 -1.64 9.21 -2.29
C ARG A 8 -2.55 8.13 -1.72
N PHE A 9 -2.31 6.87 -2.04
CA PHE A 9 -3.15 5.78 -1.53
C PHE A 9 -2.94 5.60 -0.02
N SER A 10 -4.05 5.47 0.70
CA SER A 10 -4.12 5.16 2.13
C SER A 10 -4.80 3.81 2.34
N MET A 11 -4.33 3.03 3.31
CA MET A 11 -4.98 1.77 3.68
C MET A 11 -6.33 1.99 4.35
N GLU A 12 -6.52 3.15 4.99
CA GLU A 12 -7.75 3.55 5.69
C GLU A 12 -8.76 4.20 4.74
N ASP A 13 -8.28 4.80 3.64
CA ASP A 13 -9.08 5.41 2.59
C ASP A 13 -8.51 5.00 1.23
N ALA A 14 -8.91 3.82 0.77
CA ALA A 14 -8.45 3.27 -0.51
C ALA A 14 -8.96 4.09 -1.71
N GLY A 15 -10.03 4.86 -1.51
CA GLY A 15 -10.71 5.66 -2.54
C GLY A 15 -11.76 4.89 -3.32
N ALA A 16 -12.58 5.62 -4.09
CA ALA A 16 -13.75 5.11 -4.80
C ALA A 16 -13.46 4.06 -5.91
N LEU A 17 -12.19 3.84 -6.25
CA LEU A 17 -11.77 2.84 -7.23
C LEU A 17 -11.61 1.43 -6.64
N PHE A 18 -11.79 1.28 -5.32
CA PHE A 18 -11.64 0.02 -4.61
C PHE A 18 -12.95 -0.38 -3.92
N PRO A 19 -13.13 -1.67 -3.59
CA PRO A 19 -14.32 -2.12 -2.87
C PRO A 19 -14.49 -1.32 -1.58
N SER A 20 -15.73 -0.90 -1.29
CA SER A 20 -16.03 -0.15 -0.07
C SER A 20 -15.66 -0.89 1.21
N SER A 21 -15.63 -2.23 1.19
CA SER A 21 -15.15 -3.07 2.30
C SER A 21 -13.66 -2.91 2.62
N TRP A 22 -12.89 -2.16 1.82
CA TRP A 22 -11.49 -1.86 2.10
C TRP A 22 -11.33 -0.64 3.01
N THR A 23 -12.25 0.31 2.90
CA THR A 23 -12.40 1.43 3.82
C THR A 23 -13.21 0.89 4.99
N GLU A 24 -12.59 0.69 6.17
CA GLU A 24 -13.37 0.33 7.36
C GLU A 24 -14.53 1.32 7.50
N SER A 25 -15.74 0.81 7.73
CA SER A 25 -16.98 1.59 7.84
C SER A 25 -16.88 2.55 9.03
N LEU A 26 -16.21 3.67 8.81
CA LEU A 26 -16.23 4.81 9.71
C LEU A 26 -17.62 5.40 9.58
N GLU A 27 -18.44 5.21 10.60
CA GLU A 27 -19.75 5.80 10.73
C GLU A 27 -19.66 7.31 10.46
N ILE A 28 -20.30 7.74 9.37
CA ILE A 28 -20.27 9.12 8.90
C ILE A 28 -21.26 9.91 9.76
N GLU A 29 -20.79 10.46 10.88
CA GLU A 29 -21.43 11.61 11.50
C GLU A 29 -20.52 12.84 11.31
N GLY A 30 -20.84 13.60 10.27
CA GLY A 30 -20.58 15.03 10.17
C GLY A 30 -19.20 15.52 10.65
N ARG A 31 -18.12 15.15 9.95
CA ARG A 31 -16.93 16.00 9.95
C ARG A 31 -16.34 16.09 8.57
N GLN A 32 -16.22 17.34 8.13
CA GLN A 32 -15.48 17.78 6.96
C GLN A 32 -14.22 16.93 6.77
N ALA A 33 -13.99 16.50 5.53
CA ALA A 33 -12.80 15.82 5.08
C ALA A 33 -11.53 16.65 5.38
N GLN A 34 -11.09 16.59 6.63
CA GLN A 34 -9.77 16.92 7.12
C GLN A 34 -9.27 15.65 7.80
N GLY A 35 -9.00 14.62 7.00
CA GLY A 35 -8.44 13.34 7.46
C GLY A 35 -6.97 13.30 7.10
N GLY A 36 -6.12 13.27 8.11
CA GLY A 36 -4.72 13.63 8.03
C GLY A 36 -3.87 12.76 7.12
N SER A 37 -2.76 13.37 6.70
CA SER A 37 -1.59 12.77 6.07
C SER A 37 -1.00 11.63 6.93
N GLN A 38 -1.69 10.48 7.03
CA GLN A 38 -1.17 9.27 7.67
C GLN A 38 -0.54 8.29 6.68
N GLY A 39 -0.52 8.64 5.39
CA GLY A 39 0.51 8.15 4.47
C GLY A 39 1.83 8.79 4.88
N GLY A 40 2.55 8.17 5.83
CA GLY A 40 3.88 8.63 6.24
C GLY A 40 4.71 8.92 5.00
N LEU A 41 5.36 10.09 4.95
CA LEU A 41 5.95 10.69 3.76
C LEU A 41 6.79 9.66 2.96
N VAL A 42 6.15 8.97 2.02
CA VAL A 42 6.74 7.90 1.24
C VAL A 42 7.41 8.51 0.03
N GLN A 43 8.69 8.24 -0.14
CA GLN A 43 9.44 8.67 -1.33
C GLN A 43 9.57 7.52 -2.32
N PRO A 44 9.18 7.71 -3.60
CA PRO A 44 9.30 6.64 -4.60
C PRO A 44 10.76 6.24 -4.80
N ARG A 45 11.02 4.93 -4.84
CA ARG A 45 12.32 4.32 -5.09
C ARG A 45 12.23 3.31 -6.23
N PRO A 46 12.06 3.78 -7.49
CA PRO A 46 11.98 2.88 -8.64
C PRO A 46 13.24 2.01 -8.80
N ASP A 47 14.41 2.47 -8.35
CA ASP A 47 15.66 1.70 -8.38
C ASP A 47 15.61 0.37 -7.61
N TYR A 48 14.66 0.22 -6.67
CA TYR A 48 14.49 -1.00 -5.89
C TYR A 48 13.50 -1.99 -6.51
N LYS A 49 12.76 -1.59 -7.55
CA LYS A 49 11.70 -2.40 -8.17
C LYS A 49 12.24 -3.74 -8.68
N ASP A 50 13.40 -3.71 -9.33
CA ASP A 50 14.06 -4.87 -9.93
C ASP A 50 15.16 -5.47 -9.02
N ALA A 51 15.27 -5.02 -7.77
CA ALA A 51 16.30 -5.51 -6.87
C ALA A 51 16.02 -6.97 -6.47
N PRO A 52 16.94 -7.93 -6.71
CA PRO A 52 16.72 -9.33 -6.36
C PRO A 52 16.55 -9.54 -4.85
N LEU A 53 17.13 -8.64 -4.05
CA LEU A 53 16.93 -8.61 -2.60
C LEU A 53 15.46 -8.33 -2.23
N LEU A 54 14.79 -7.42 -2.95
CA LEU A 54 13.39 -7.11 -2.71
C LEU A 54 12.50 -8.31 -3.00
N GLN A 55 12.72 -8.99 -4.12
CA GLN A 55 11.97 -10.21 -4.45
C GLN A 55 12.14 -11.30 -3.39
N ARG A 56 13.36 -11.54 -2.91
CA ARG A 56 13.62 -12.49 -1.82
C ARG A 56 12.93 -12.08 -0.52
N MET A 57 12.89 -10.77 -0.22
CA MET A 57 12.22 -10.25 0.96
C MET A 57 10.70 -10.47 0.88
N LEU A 58 10.08 -10.19 -0.27
CA LEU A 58 8.63 -10.37 -0.47
C LEU A 58 8.20 -11.82 -0.27
N GLN A 59 9.02 -12.80 -0.67
CA GLN A 59 8.73 -14.22 -0.50
C GLN A 59 8.67 -14.67 0.98
N SER A 60 9.33 -13.96 1.89
CA SER A 60 9.38 -14.31 3.32
C SER A 60 8.61 -13.33 4.21
N ALA A 61 8.21 -12.18 3.69
CA ALA A 61 7.54 -11.15 4.46
C ALA A 61 6.03 -11.38 4.51
N THR A 62 5.42 -11.08 5.67
CA THR A 62 3.96 -11.00 5.77
C THR A 62 3.51 -9.62 5.32
N PRO A 63 2.57 -9.52 4.37
CA PRO A 63 2.03 -8.22 3.96
C PRO A 63 1.26 -7.57 5.12
N VAL A 64 1.44 -6.27 5.30
CA VAL A 64 0.66 -5.45 6.26
C VAL A 64 -0.72 -5.08 5.72
N PHE A 65 -0.88 -5.17 4.40
CA PHE A 65 -2.16 -5.02 3.71
C PHE A 65 -2.24 -6.14 2.69
N ASP A 66 -3.31 -6.92 2.73
CA ASP A 66 -3.58 -8.00 1.79
C ASP A 66 -5.08 -8.05 1.55
N LYS A 67 -5.52 -7.53 0.41
CA LYS A 67 -6.93 -7.51 0.03
C LYS A 67 -7.10 -7.83 -1.45
N SER A 68 -8.22 -8.44 -1.79
CA SER A 68 -8.61 -8.73 -3.17
C SER A 68 -9.88 -8.00 -3.57
N THR A 69 -10.02 -7.69 -4.85
CA THR A 69 -11.25 -7.21 -5.46
C THR A 69 -12.17 -8.38 -5.80
N GLU A 70 -13.43 -8.09 -6.16
CA GLU A 70 -14.42 -9.10 -6.57
C GLU A 70 -13.96 -9.90 -7.79
N ASP A 71 -13.21 -9.27 -8.70
CA ASP A 71 -12.62 -9.88 -9.89
C ASP A 71 -11.43 -10.81 -9.56
N GLY A 72 -11.02 -10.90 -8.29
CA GLY A 72 -9.91 -11.76 -7.86
C GLY A 72 -8.53 -11.10 -7.96
N CYS A 73 -8.44 -9.83 -8.39
CA CYS A 73 -7.18 -9.08 -8.35
C CYS A 73 -6.78 -8.80 -6.89
N ARG A 74 -5.56 -9.18 -6.51
CA ARG A 74 -5.03 -9.04 -5.15
C ARG A 74 -4.00 -7.93 -5.07
N PHE A 75 -4.07 -7.17 -3.99
CA PHE A 75 -3.27 -5.99 -3.74
C PHE A 75 -2.60 -6.15 -2.39
N ARG A 76 -1.27 -6.02 -2.36
CA ARG A 76 -0.50 -6.22 -1.15
C ARG A 76 0.44 -5.07 -0.87
N ILE A 77 0.60 -4.76 0.41
CA ILE A 77 1.62 -3.82 0.88
C ILE A 77 2.50 -4.56 1.88
N TYR A 78 3.80 -4.52 1.65
CA TYR A 78 4.82 -5.06 2.52
C TYR A 78 5.60 -3.91 3.13
N ARG A 79 5.69 -3.85 4.45
CA ARG A 79 6.53 -2.89 5.16
C ARG A 79 7.68 -3.61 5.83
N LEU A 80 8.90 -3.30 5.38
CA LEU A 80 10.15 -3.83 5.92
C LEU A 80 11.02 -2.65 6.38
N GLY A 81 10.95 -2.35 7.68
CA GLY A 81 11.64 -1.20 8.26
C GLY A 81 11.19 0.10 7.60
N SER A 82 12.12 0.76 6.89
CA SER A 82 11.89 2.02 6.17
C SER A 82 11.57 1.81 4.68
N ILE A 83 11.26 0.59 4.23
CA ILE A 83 10.83 0.31 2.85
C ILE A 83 9.39 -0.17 2.85
N GLU A 84 8.60 0.37 1.93
CA GLU A 84 7.26 -0.09 1.60
C GLU A 84 7.24 -0.57 0.15
N ALA A 85 6.85 -1.82 -0.08
CA ALA A 85 6.66 -2.36 -1.41
C ALA A 85 5.19 -2.66 -1.63
N ARG A 86 4.65 -2.18 -2.74
CA ARG A 86 3.26 -2.38 -3.15
C ARG A 86 3.24 -3.30 -4.35
N THR A 87 2.55 -4.40 -4.21
CA THR A 87 2.45 -5.43 -5.23
C THR A 87 1.01 -5.67 -5.63
N THR A 88 0.83 -6.09 -6.87
CA THR A 88 -0.47 -6.40 -7.44
C THR A 88 -0.38 -7.72 -8.15
N GLN A 89 -1.44 -8.52 -8.04
CA GLN A 89 -1.55 -9.82 -8.67
C GLN A 89 -2.90 -9.86 -9.38
N GLN A 90 -2.88 -10.06 -10.70
CA GLN A 90 -4.11 -10.32 -11.46
C GLN A 90 -4.66 -11.70 -11.11
N HIS A 91 -5.94 -11.93 -11.37
CA HIS A 91 -6.55 -13.25 -11.16
C HIS A 91 -5.78 -14.33 -11.92
N ASP A 92 -5.36 -15.38 -11.20
CA ASP A 92 -4.49 -16.47 -11.69
C ASP A 92 -3.09 -16.03 -12.19
N GLY A 93 -2.71 -14.77 -11.97
CA GLY A 93 -1.43 -14.21 -12.39
C GLY A 93 -0.33 -14.31 -11.34
N GLU A 94 0.89 -13.97 -11.74
CA GLU A 94 2.02 -13.80 -10.83
C GLU A 94 1.90 -12.48 -10.06
N GLU A 95 2.48 -12.44 -8.86
CA GLU A 95 2.59 -11.20 -8.09
C GLU A 95 3.67 -10.31 -8.68
N GLU A 96 3.30 -9.09 -9.04
CA GLU A 96 4.22 -8.09 -9.57
C GLU A 96 4.40 -6.93 -8.59
N VAL A 97 5.65 -6.49 -8.41
CA VAL A 97 5.96 -5.24 -7.71
C VAL A 97 5.57 -4.07 -8.59
N GLY A 98 4.53 -3.34 -8.20
CA GLY A 98 4.10 -2.15 -8.94
C GLY A 98 4.83 -0.88 -8.50
N ALA A 99 5.10 -0.74 -7.19
CA ALA A 99 5.78 0.43 -6.65
C ALA A 99 6.58 0.10 -5.39
N VAL A 100 7.68 0.82 -5.20
CA VAL A 100 8.51 0.73 -3.99
C VAL A 100 8.74 2.14 -3.47
N PHE A 101 8.64 2.29 -2.15
CA PHE A 101 8.81 3.55 -1.46
C PHE A 101 9.76 3.41 -0.29
N SER A 102 10.47 4.50 0.03
CA SER A 102 11.08 4.67 1.34
C SER A 102 10.10 5.37 2.27
N VAL A 103 9.75 4.73 3.39
CA VAL A 103 8.95 5.30 4.47
C VAL A 103 9.89 6.00 5.43
N ARG A 104 9.67 7.30 5.64
CA ARG A 104 10.25 8.00 6.79
C ARG A 104 9.37 7.69 7.99
N SER A 105 9.90 6.97 8.97
CA SER A 105 9.29 6.96 10.30
C SER A 105 9.14 8.42 10.72
N PRO A 106 7.98 8.89 11.18
CA PRO A 106 7.96 10.14 11.91
C PRO A 106 8.92 9.91 13.08
N THR A 107 10.05 10.61 13.07
CA THR A 107 11.00 10.60 14.16
C THR A 107 10.22 10.83 15.44
N GLU A 108 10.16 9.82 16.32
CA GLU A 108 9.78 10.06 17.71
C GLU A 108 10.82 11.03 18.26
N ASN A 109 10.42 12.29 18.35
CA ASN A 109 11.21 13.34 18.98
C ASN A 109 11.07 13.08 20.49
N ALA A 110 12.13 12.54 21.10
CA ALA A 110 12.24 12.29 22.53
C ALA A 110 12.35 13.60 23.33
#